data_AF-A0A8T3LH04-F1
#
_entry.id   AF-A0A8T3LH04-F1
#
_cell.length_a   1.000
_cell.length_b   1.000
_cell.length_c   1.000
_cell.angle_alpha   90.00
_cell.angle_beta   90.00
_cell.angle_gamma   90.00
#
_symmetry.space_group_name_H-M   'P 1'
#
loop_
_entity.id
_entity.type
_entity.pdbx_description
1 polymer ?
#
loop_
_entity_poly.entity_id
_entity_poly.type
_entity_poly.pdbx_seq_one_letter_code
_entity_poly.pdbx_strand_id
1 'polypeptide(L)'
;VDIPAMLLAAQGKKMAAMFHQQRNPVIDYVWNSVRRKFGGRLHAREDGIKPFIQSVRQGYWGYYLPDQDHGPEYSEFADFFATYKATLPIIGRLMNISQA
;
A
#
# COMPACT_ATOMS: atom_id res chain seq x y z
N VAL A 1 -1.56 6.49 -1.61
CA VAL A 1 -2.48 6.77 -0.48
C VAL A 1 -3.64 7.52 -1.02
N ASP A 2 -4.79 6.90 -0.89
CA ASP A 2 -6.03 7.41 -1.47
C ASP A 2 -6.86 8.07 -0.37
N ILE A 3 -8.01 8.61 -0.76
CA ILE A 3 -8.88 9.40 0.13
C ILE A 3 -9.18 8.68 1.45
N PRO A 4 -9.50 7.36 1.48
CA PRO A 4 -9.81 6.69 2.75
C PRO A 4 -8.62 6.67 3.72
N ALA A 5 -7.43 6.37 3.24
CA ALA A 5 -6.24 6.34 4.08
C ALA A 5 -5.82 7.74 4.55
N MET A 6 -6.00 8.76 3.69
CA MET A 6 -5.79 10.15 4.09
C MET A 6 -6.81 10.62 5.13
N LEU A 7 -8.07 10.20 5.03
CA LEU A 7 -9.12 10.50 6.01
C LEU A 7 -8.80 9.87 7.36
N LEU A 8 -8.40 8.59 7.38
CA LEU A 8 -7.99 7.92 8.62
C LEU A 8 -6.77 8.59 9.26
N ALA A 9 -5.79 9.00 8.45
CA ALA A 9 -4.63 9.76 8.93
C ALA A 9 -5.07 11.12 9.53
N ALA A 10 -5.98 11.84 8.88
CA ALA A 10 -6.54 13.09 9.36
C ALA A 10 -7.32 12.93 10.68
N GLN A 11 -7.90 11.76 10.94
CA GLN A 11 -8.55 11.39 12.21
C GLN A 11 -7.55 10.96 13.30
N GLY A 12 -6.25 11.10 13.06
CA GLY A 12 -5.18 10.79 14.03
C GLY A 12 -4.73 9.33 14.02
N LYS A 13 -5.17 8.50 13.07
CA LYS A 13 -4.65 7.14 12.93
C LYS A 13 -3.23 7.19 12.34
N LYS A 14 -2.31 6.43 12.93
CA LYS A 14 -0.94 6.30 12.41
C LYS A 14 -0.95 5.42 11.17
N MET A 15 -1.12 6.01 9.99
CA MET A 15 -1.18 5.26 8.73
C MET A 15 0.21 4.99 8.14
N ALA A 16 0.45 3.79 7.63
CA ALA A 16 1.58 3.47 6.76
C ALA A 16 1.04 2.94 5.44
N ALA A 17 1.53 3.45 4.31
CA ALA A 17 0.95 3.12 3.01
C ALA A 17 2.03 3.01 1.94
N MET A 18 1.77 2.16 0.95
CA MET A 18 2.65 1.96 -0.21
C MET A 18 2.24 2.87 -1.38
N PHE A 19 3.20 3.30 -2.18
CA PHE A 19 2.94 4.05 -3.41
C PHE A 19 3.97 3.77 -4.52
N HIS A 20 3.58 4.07 -5.75
CA HIS A 20 4.47 4.13 -6.91
C HIS A 20 4.83 5.59 -7.21
N GLN A 21 6.11 5.85 -7.51
CA GLN A 21 6.54 7.14 -7.99
C GLN A 21 5.88 7.44 -9.33
N GLN A 22 5.43 8.68 -9.51
CA GLN A 22 4.86 9.12 -10.78
C GLN A 22 5.98 9.45 -11.77
N ARG A 23 5.80 9.13 -13.05
CA ARG A 23 6.81 9.38 -14.10
C ARG A 23 7.19 10.86 -14.24
N ASN A 24 6.23 11.77 -14.02
CA ASN A 24 6.48 13.19 -14.06
C ASN A 24 6.87 13.68 -12.66
N PRO A 25 8.07 14.25 -12.46
CA PRO A 25 8.57 14.63 -11.14
C PRO A 25 7.76 15.78 -10.50
N VAL A 26 7.16 16.67 -11.30
CA VAL A 26 6.30 17.74 -10.78
C VAL A 26 5.00 17.15 -10.22
N ILE A 27 4.39 16.22 -10.97
CA ILE A 27 3.18 15.53 -10.52
C ILE A 27 3.48 14.69 -9.28
N ASP A 28 4.60 13.96 -9.27
CA ASP A 28 5.02 13.16 -8.12
C ASP A 28 5.19 14.03 -6.87
N TYR A 29 5.87 15.18 -7.00
CA TYR A 29 6.07 16.13 -5.91
C TYR A 29 4.74 16.65 -5.35
N VAL A 30 3.85 17.13 -6.22
CA VAL A 30 2.53 17.67 -5.80
C VAL A 30 1.72 16.57 -5.10
N TRP A 31 1.69 15.37 -5.69
CA TRP A 31 0.90 14.26 -5.18
C TRP A 31 1.41 13.74 -3.84
N ASN A 32 2.73 13.59 -3.69
CA ASN A 32 3.33 13.18 -2.43
C ASN A 32 3.23 14.26 -1.35
N SER A 33 3.27 15.55 -1.71
CA SER A 33 3.02 16.65 -0.78
C SER A 33 1.62 16.59 -0.19
N VAL A 34 0.60 16.32 -1.01
CA VAL A 34 -0.80 16.17 -0.56
C VAL A 34 -0.94 14.95 0.36
N ARG A 35 -0.35 13.81 -0.01
CA ARG A 35 -0.44 12.57 0.77
C ARG A 35 0.22 12.66 2.14
N ARG A 36 1.27 13.49 2.29
CA ARG A 36 1.97 13.72 3.56
C ARG A 36 1.24 14.70 4.48
N LYS A 37 0.32 15.52 3.95
CA LYS A 37 -0.34 16.61 4.68
C LYS A 37 -1.08 16.16 5.93
N PHE A 38 -1.68 14.97 5.90
CA PHE A 38 -2.51 14.45 6.99
C PHE A 38 -1.74 13.52 7.95
N GLY A 39 -0.41 13.47 7.83
CA GLY A 39 0.43 12.55 8.56
C GLY A 39 0.45 11.14 7.96
N GLY A 40 1.26 10.27 8.55
CA GLY A 40 1.48 8.91 8.08
C GLY A 40 2.79 8.72 7.32
N ARG A 41 3.16 7.44 7.11
CA ARG A 41 4.41 7.05 6.45
C ARG A 41 4.13 6.53 5.05
N LEU A 42 4.83 7.12 4.09
CA LEU A 42 4.80 6.70 2.70
C LEU A 42 6.02 5.86 2.40
N HIS A 43 5.79 4.66 1.86
CA HIS A 43 6.85 3.74 1.45
C HIS A 43 6.79 3.60 -0.06
N ALA A 44 7.84 4.02 -0.75
CA ALA A 44 7.93 3.81 -2.18
C ALA A 44 8.10 2.32 -2.44
N ARG A 45 7.37 1.78 -3.42
CA ARG A 45 7.46 0.35 -3.76
C ARG A 45 8.85 -0.05 -4.25
N GLU A 46 9.57 0.87 -4.89
CA GLU A 46 10.95 0.68 -5.36
C GLU A 46 11.94 0.42 -4.22
N ASP A 47 11.66 0.94 -3.01
CA ASP A 47 12.47 0.70 -1.81
C ASP A 47 12.22 -0.70 -1.19
N GLY A 48 11.32 -1.47 -1.80
CA GLY A 48 10.88 -2.77 -1.32
C GLY A 48 9.92 -2.70 -0.13
N ILE A 49 9.42 -3.86 0.28
CA ILE A 49 8.33 -3.98 1.25
C ILE A 49 8.80 -3.91 2.73
N LYS A 50 10.10 -4.04 2.99
CA LYS A 50 10.64 -4.12 4.35
C LYS A 50 10.37 -2.86 5.20
N PRO A 51 10.57 -1.62 4.69
CA PRO A 51 10.27 -0.40 5.46
C PRO A 51 8.79 -0.27 5.83
N PHE A 52 7.91 -0.73 4.94
CA PHE A 52 6.47 -0.80 5.20
C PHE A 52 6.14 -1.76 6.34
N ILE A 53 6.65 -2.99 6.29
CA ILE A 53 6.47 -4.00 7.35
C ILE A 53 6.97 -3.49 8.70
N GLN A 54 8.14 -2.83 8.71
CA GLN A 54 8.68 -2.22 9.94
C GLN A 54 7.74 -1.17 10.52
N SER A 55 7.08 -0.36 9.68
CA SER A 55 6.09 0.61 10.16
C SER A 55 4.87 -0.08 10.77
N VAL A 56 4.37 -1.14 10.13
CA VAL A 56 3.25 -1.92 10.68
C VAL A 56 3.61 -2.51 12.05
N ARG A 57 4.80 -3.10 12.19
CA ARG A 57 5.33 -3.60 13.48
C ARG A 57 5.48 -2.51 14.55
N GLN A 58 5.63 -1.25 14.17
CA GLN A 58 5.66 -0.10 15.09
C GLN A 58 4.27 0.42 15.46
N GLY A 59 3.20 -0.33 15.15
CA GLY A 59 1.82 0.02 15.46
C GLY A 59 1.16 0.96 14.46
N TYR A 60 1.73 1.12 13.26
CA TYR A 60 1.04 1.81 12.16
C TYR A 60 0.02 0.90 11.49
N TRP A 61 -1.10 1.48 11.07
CA TRP A 61 -2.12 0.82 10.29
C TRP A 61 -1.65 0.72 8.84
N GLY A 62 -1.40 -0.50 8.38
CA GLY A 62 -0.94 -0.78 7.02
C GLY A 62 -2.07 -0.64 5.99
N TYR A 63 -1.89 0.25 5.02
CA TYR A 63 -2.79 0.42 3.88
C TYR A 63 -2.11 -0.11 2.61
N TYR A 64 -2.58 -1.27 2.15
CA TYR A 64 -2.11 -1.95 0.95
C TYR A 64 -3.27 -2.19 0.00
N LEU A 65 -3.07 -1.94 -1.30
CA LEU A 65 -4.04 -2.15 -2.36
C LEU A 65 -3.72 -3.47 -3.06
N PRO A 66 -4.47 -4.56 -2.82
CA PRO A 66 -4.17 -5.90 -3.34
C PRO A 66 -4.72 -6.16 -4.74
N ASP A 67 -5.54 -5.26 -5.25
CA ASP A 67 -6.22 -5.30 -6.55
C ASP A 67 -5.32 -4.86 -7.72
N GLN A 68 -4.03 -4.64 -7.46
CA GLN A 68 -3.07 -4.24 -8.47
C GLN A 68 -2.59 -5.44 -9.29
N ASP A 69 -2.54 -5.27 -10.62
CA ASP A 69 -2.01 -6.27 -11.55
C ASP A 69 -0.48 -6.16 -11.61
N HIS A 70 0.18 -7.28 -11.30
CA HIS A 70 1.64 -7.42 -11.34
C HIS A 70 2.10 -8.45 -12.37
N GLY A 71 1.19 -8.90 -13.23
CA GLY A 71 1.42 -9.96 -14.19
C GLY A 71 1.21 -11.35 -13.60
N PRO A 72 0.96 -12.35 -14.47
CA PRO A 72 0.55 -13.69 -14.07
C PRO A 72 1.63 -14.46 -13.30
N GLU A 73 2.91 -14.12 -13.46
CA GLU A 73 4.04 -14.80 -12.80
C GLU A 73 4.05 -14.62 -11.28
N TYR A 74 3.49 -13.51 -10.79
CA TYR A 74 3.47 -13.16 -9.37
C TYR A 74 2.09 -13.28 -8.74
N SER A 75 1.11 -13.74 -9.51
CA SER A 75 -0.28 -13.82 -9.11
C SER A 75 -0.74 -15.27 -8.97
N GLU A 76 -1.62 -15.48 -8.01
CA GLU A 76 -2.44 -16.67 -7.94
C GLU A 76 -3.79 -16.35 -8.58
N PHE A 77 -4.37 -17.30 -9.31
CA PHE A 77 -5.68 -17.09 -9.89
C PHE A 77 -6.77 -17.61 -8.94
N ALA A 78 -7.78 -16.78 -8.71
CA ALA A 78 -8.91 -17.08 -7.84
C ALA A 78 -10.23 -16.69 -8.50
N ASP A 79 -11.32 -17.33 -8.07
CA ASP A 79 -12.67 -17.00 -8.51
C ASP A 79 -13.07 -15.61 -7.99
N PHE A 80 -13.48 -14.74 -8.91
CA PHE A 80 -13.90 -13.38 -8.62
C PHE A 80 -15.06 -12.97 -9.53
N PHE A 81 -16.25 -12.78 -8.96
CA PHE A 81 -17.47 -12.38 -9.68
C PHE A 81 -17.68 -13.13 -11.02
N ALA A 82 -17.86 -14.45 -10.93
CA ALA A 82 -18.11 -15.34 -12.07
C ALA A 82 -17.00 -15.40 -13.13
N THR A 83 -15.80 -14.94 -12.82
CA THR A 83 -14.63 -15.10 -13.69
C THR A 83 -13.37 -15.42 -12.88
N TYR A 84 -12.35 -15.94 -13.54
CA TYR A 84 -11.09 -16.32 -12.92
C TYR A 84 -10.07 -15.18 -13.10
N LYS A 85 -9.61 -14.58 -11.99
CA LYS A 85 -8.75 -13.40 -12.00
C LYS A 85 -7.44 -13.64 -11.26
N ALA A 86 -6.38 -13.04 -11.77
CA ALA A 86 -5.09 -12.94 -11.10
C ALA A 86 -5.19 -12.02 -9.87
N THR A 87 -4.69 -12.47 -8.73
CA THR A 87 -4.58 -11.69 -7.49
C THR A 87 -3.22 -11.95 -6.83
N LEU A 88 -2.70 -10.97 -6.09
CA LEU A 88 -1.48 -11.15 -5.32
C LEU A 88 -1.76 -11.87 -3.99
N PRO A 89 -1.14 -13.02 -3.69
CA PRO A 89 -1.29 -13.74 -2.42
C PRO A 89 -0.49 -13.10 -1.27
N ILE A 90 -0.40 -11.76 -1.26
CA ILE A 90 0.57 -11.04 -0.43
C ILE A 90 0.00 -10.59 0.92
N ILE A 91 -1.33 -10.42 1.03
CA ILE A 91 -1.96 -9.96 2.28
C ILE A 91 -1.76 -10.97 3.41
N GLY A 92 -2.02 -12.26 3.17
CA GLY A 92 -1.81 -13.31 4.19
C GLY A 92 -0.33 -13.42 4.59
N ARG A 93 0.59 -13.33 3.63
CA ARG A 93 2.03 -13.31 3.90
C ARG A 93 2.43 -12.06 4.70
N LEU A 94 1.86 -10.90 4.38
CA LEU A 94 2.10 -9.66 5.10
C LEU A 94 1.66 -9.76 6.55
N MET A 95 0.44 -10.27 6.83
CA MET A 95 -0.04 -10.46 8.21
C MET A 95 0.90 -11.33 9.04
N ASN A 96 1.31 -12.48 8.49
CA ASN A 96 2.25 -13.40 9.15
C ASN A 96 3.60 -12.74 9.44
N ILE A 97 4.14 -11.96 8.49
CA ILE A 97 5.46 -11.32 8.67
C ILE A 97 5.35 -10.10 9.58
N SER A 98 4.28 -9.31 9.50
CA SER A 98 4.10 -8.12 10.34
C SER A 98 3.70 -8.44 11.77
N GLN A 99 3.24 -9.67 12.05
CA GLN A 99 2.67 -10.07 13.35
C GLN A 99 1.52 -9.14 13.75
N ALA A 100 0.67 -8.82 12.77
CA ALA A 100 -0.46 -7.90 12.90
C ALA A 100 -1.79 -8.65 12.85
#